data_AF-A0A1F9KVB4-F1
#
_entry.id   AF-A0A1F9KVB4-F1
#
_cell.length_a   1.000
_cell.length_b   1.000
_cell.length_c   1.000
_cell.angle_alpha   90.00
_cell.angle_beta   90.00
_cell.angle_gamma   90.00
#
_symmetry.space_group_name_H-M   'P 1'
#
loop_
_entity.id
_entity.type
_entity.pdbx_description
1 polymer ?
#
loop_
_entity_poly.entity_id
_entity_poly.type
_entity_poly.pdbx_seq_one_letter_code
_entity_poly.pdbx_strand_id
1 'polypeptide(L)'
;MSAAQSKLSLSPQCGICGTVLAGPLRHLFHLVGIKRSPRNPNICNRCGAHVQEGRLVEVTVLFADLSSFTELTQELGAERTHEIVDAFLRAASAAIAKFGGFIDKYIGDAAMALFNVPVKLEDHPRRAVAAALELQSDMTALRERFQMDLKTAAGIASGWARVGRVGSSDSKDFTAIGDVVNLAARLEAKTNPGEILVSRETYDKIAAEFPDVAPERLALKGFKEAVPAYRLHGGARAPRIEAAEKESKKRGISWGAVIFGLLGAPCAVTTLISPLAVILGVGTLFGLSGALAFLDQGPIRIPVLIFAALAALANLYTLWHARQLRAQAAEHLAGMTRLEKRSAAIILVSATASLLMVLFEIIAHALYHGSPL
;
A
#
# COMPACT_ATOMS: atom_id res chain seq x y z
N MET A 1 -9.03 9.85 23.23
CA MET A 1 -8.56 8.52 22.75
C MET A 1 -9.49 7.47 23.36
N SER A 2 -10.61 7.15 22.69
CA SER A 2 -11.71 6.36 23.27
C SER A 2 -11.76 4.93 22.71
N ALA A 3 -12.11 4.00 23.59
CA ALA A 3 -11.90 2.57 23.56
C ALA A 3 -12.98 1.78 22.78
N ALA A 4 -13.14 2.04 21.49
CA ALA A 4 -13.98 1.23 20.60
C ALA A 4 -13.33 0.99 19.23
N GLN A 5 -12.00 0.94 19.17
CA GLN A 5 -11.30 0.37 18.03
C GLN A 5 -11.39 -1.14 18.17
N SER A 6 -12.31 -1.79 17.42
CA SER A 6 -12.09 -3.18 17.05
C SER A 6 -10.63 -3.27 16.61
N LYS A 7 -9.84 -4.13 17.25
CA LYS A 7 -8.40 -4.21 17.00
C LYS A 7 -8.23 -4.63 15.54
N LEU A 8 -8.18 -3.64 14.65
CA LEU A 8 -7.87 -3.83 13.26
C LEU A 8 -6.51 -4.51 13.26
N SER A 9 -6.50 -5.80 12.92
CA SER A 9 -5.29 -6.61 12.92
C SER A 9 -4.44 -6.16 11.74
N LEU A 10 -3.75 -5.04 11.95
CA LEU A 10 -2.90 -4.41 10.96
C LEU A 10 -1.64 -5.23 10.81
N SER A 11 -1.25 -5.47 9.56
CA SER A 11 0.00 -6.16 9.25
C SER A 11 1.18 -5.43 9.91
N PRO A 12 2.10 -6.14 10.59
CA PRO A 12 3.27 -5.53 11.23
C PRO A 12 4.29 -5.01 10.20
N GLN A 13 4.20 -5.46 8.95
CA GLN A 13 5.08 -5.09 7.84
C GLN A 13 4.26 -4.68 6.62
N CYS A 14 4.84 -3.85 5.75
CA CYS A 14 4.24 -3.48 4.48
C CYS A 14 4.09 -4.73 3.60
N GLY A 15 2.87 -5.00 3.11
CA GLY A 15 2.57 -6.13 2.24
C GLY A 15 3.25 -6.12 0.86
N ILE A 16 3.96 -5.04 0.51
CA ILE A 16 4.68 -4.88 -0.77
C ILE A 16 6.19 -4.94 -0.56
N CYS A 17 6.75 -4.02 0.22
CA CYS A 17 8.21 -3.89 0.39
C CYS A 17 8.75 -4.48 1.70
N GLY A 18 7.90 -5.01 2.57
CA GLY A 18 8.31 -5.60 3.85
C GLY A 18 8.75 -4.60 4.93
N THR A 19 8.72 -3.27 4.66
CA THR A 19 9.06 -2.25 5.65
C THR A 19 8.26 -2.42 6.94
N VAL A 20 8.91 -2.33 8.09
CA VAL A 20 8.27 -2.48 9.39
C VAL A 20 7.34 -1.29 9.67
N LEU A 21 6.07 -1.60 9.94
CA LEU A 21 4.99 -0.62 10.19
C LEU A 21 4.44 -0.70 11.63
N ALA A 22 5.00 -1.57 12.47
CA ALA A 22 4.61 -1.79 13.86
C ALA A 22 5.84 -1.96 14.77
N GLY A 23 5.64 -1.84 16.08
CA GLY A 23 6.72 -1.97 17.07
C GLY A 23 7.68 -0.76 17.08
N PRO A 24 8.78 -0.84 17.86
CA PRO A 24 9.69 0.28 18.09
C PRO A 24 10.41 0.76 16.82
N LEU A 25 10.73 -0.15 15.90
CA LEU A 25 11.38 0.18 14.61
C LEU A 25 10.53 1.08 13.72
N ARG A 26 9.21 1.15 13.92
CA ARG A 26 8.32 2.10 13.22
C ARG A 26 8.78 3.55 13.39
N HIS A 27 9.29 3.92 14.58
CA HIS A 27 9.70 5.29 14.86
C HIS A 27 10.88 5.71 13.97
N LEU A 28 11.81 4.79 13.70
CA LEU A 28 12.93 5.04 12.79
C LEU A 28 12.44 5.29 11.36
N PHE A 29 11.51 4.48 10.86
CA PHE A 29 10.92 4.66 9.53
C PHE A 29 10.08 5.94 9.41
N HIS A 30 9.44 6.37 10.50
CA HIS A 30 8.72 7.64 10.56
C HIS A 30 9.64 8.86 10.39
N LEU A 31 10.87 8.83 10.94
CA LEU A 31 11.84 9.92 10.80
C LEU A 31 12.25 10.16 9.34
N VAL A 32 12.28 9.10 8.52
CA VAL A 32 12.55 9.18 7.08
C VAL A 32 11.27 9.31 6.23
N GLY A 33 10.14 9.67 6.86
CA GLY A 33 8.88 9.96 6.18
C GLY A 33 8.06 8.73 5.76
N ILE A 34 8.45 7.52 6.17
CA ILE A 34 7.71 6.29 5.86
C ILE A 34 6.65 6.04 6.93
N LYS A 35 5.39 6.05 6.52
CA LYS A 35 4.19 5.86 7.37
C LYS A 35 3.28 4.81 6.73
N ARG A 36 2.19 4.42 7.41
CA ARG A 36 1.12 3.63 6.76
C ARG A 36 0.44 4.45 5.67
N SER A 37 0.04 3.80 4.59
CA SER A 37 -0.73 4.44 3.53
C SER A 37 -2.15 4.76 4.03
N PRO A 38 -2.69 5.95 3.71
CA PRO A 38 -4.09 6.27 4.04
C PRO A 38 -5.08 5.41 3.24
N ARG A 39 -4.69 4.92 2.05
CA ARG A 39 -5.56 4.12 1.16
C ARG A 39 -5.61 2.63 1.52
N ASN A 40 -4.57 2.12 2.19
CA ASN A 40 -4.55 0.78 2.77
C ASN A 40 -3.49 0.75 3.88
N PRO A 41 -3.89 0.72 5.16
CA PRO A 41 -2.95 0.71 6.28
C PRO A 41 -1.98 -0.46 6.30
N ASN A 42 -2.24 -1.57 5.59
CA ASN A 42 -1.34 -2.74 5.51
C ASN A 42 -0.15 -2.52 4.56
N ILE A 43 -0.06 -1.37 3.89
CA ILE A 43 1.10 -0.98 3.07
C ILE A 43 1.66 0.37 3.53
N CYS A 44 2.91 0.66 3.19
CA CYS A 44 3.52 1.95 3.49
C CYS A 44 3.04 3.02 2.49
N ASN A 45 3.06 4.29 2.91
CA ASN A 45 2.71 5.46 2.09
C ASN A 45 3.51 5.51 0.79
N ARG A 46 4.77 5.07 0.81
CA ARG A 46 5.61 5.00 -0.39
C ARG A 46 5.11 3.97 -1.39
N CYS A 47 4.83 2.74 -0.96
CA CYS A 47 4.29 1.72 -1.88
C CYS A 47 2.88 2.06 -2.35
N GLY A 48 2.04 2.65 -1.46
CA GLY A 48 0.73 3.17 -1.84
C GLY A 48 0.81 4.31 -2.86
N ALA A 49 1.89 5.10 -2.83
CA ALA A 49 2.16 6.13 -3.81
C ALA A 49 2.84 5.60 -5.09
N HIS A 50 3.39 4.39 -5.13
CA HIS A 50 4.11 3.84 -6.30
C HIS A 50 3.37 2.69 -6.98
N VAL A 51 2.04 2.66 -6.94
CA VAL A 51 1.29 1.66 -7.71
C VAL A 51 1.59 1.85 -9.20
N GLN A 52 2.00 0.75 -9.86
CA GLN A 52 2.44 0.76 -11.24
C GLN A 52 1.37 1.35 -12.18
N GLU A 53 1.82 2.11 -13.16
CA GLU A 53 0.95 2.85 -14.08
C GLU A 53 0.57 1.98 -15.28
N GLY A 54 -0.71 1.91 -15.61
CA GLY A 54 -1.18 1.46 -16.92
C GLY A 54 -1.12 -0.05 -17.15
N ARG A 55 -1.33 -0.87 -16.11
CA ARG A 55 -1.43 -2.33 -16.26
C ARG A 55 -2.89 -2.74 -16.41
N LEU A 56 -3.17 -3.63 -17.36
CA LEU A 56 -4.44 -4.35 -17.43
C LEU A 56 -4.36 -5.52 -16.44
N VAL A 57 -5.22 -5.52 -15.44
CA VAL A 57 -5.28 -6.54 -14.39
C VAL A 57 -6.72 -6.88 -14.07
N GLU A 58 -6.96 -8.13 -13.69
CA GLU A 58 -8.24 -8.50 -13.09
C GLU A 58 -8.32 -7.92 -11.68
N VAL A 59 -9.42 -7.23 -11.38
CA VAL A 59 -9.69 -6.62 -10.07
C VAL A 59 -11.06 -7.04 -9.59
N THR A 60 -11.30 -6.94 -8.28
CA THR A 60 -12.66 -6.83 -7.75
C THR A 60 -12.85 -5.42 -7.24
N VAL A 61 -13.92 -4.78 -7.69
CA VAL A 61 -14.33 -3.43 -7.28
C VAL A 61 -15.48 -3.57 -6.28
N LEU A 62 -15.37 -2.88 -5.15
CA LEU A 62 -16.42 -2.75 -4.15
C LEU A 62 -16.83 -1.27 -4.09
N PHE A 63 -18.12 -1.01 -4.27
CA PHE A 63 -18.76 0.24 -3.83
C PHE A 63 -19.59 -0.07 -2.60
N ALA A 64 -19.43 0.71 -1.54
CA ALA A 64 -20.24 0.63 -0.33
C ALA A 64 -20.78 2.01 0.00
N ASP A 65 -22.09 2.13 0.11
CA ASP A 65 -22.81 3.38 0.32
C ASP A 65 -23.57 3.36 1.65
N LEU A 66 -23.75 4.53 2.27
CA LEU A 66 -24.55 4.69 3.48
C LEU A 66 -26.01 4.93 3.07
N SER A 67 -26.84 3.91 3.26
CA SER A 67 -28.24 3.98 2.84
C SER A 67 -29.00 5.10 3.55
N SER A 68 -29.95 5.70 2.82
CA SER A 68 -30.84 6.77 3.31
C SER A 68 -30.13 8.05 3.78
N PHE A 69 -28.86 8.25 3.43
CA PHE A 69 -28.09 9.45 3.76
C PHE A 69 -28.76 10.74 3.29
N THR A 70 -29.34 10.77 2.09
CA THR A 70 -29.93 11.98 1.52
C THR A 70 -31.13 12.47 2.33
N GLU A 71 -31.94 11.54 2.86
CA GLU A 71 -33.06 11.85 3.76
C GLU A 71 -32.53 12.32 5.13
N LEU A 72 -31.51 11.65 5.66
CA LEU A 72 -30.84 12.02 6.93
C LEU A 72 -30.25 13.44 6.89
N THR A 73 -29.68 13.87 5.76
CA THR A 73 -29.06 15.20 5.64
C THR A 73 -30.06 16.35 5.73
N GLN A 74 -31.32 16.13 5.35
CA GLN A 74 -32.37 17.15 5.40
C GLN A 74 -32.87 17.37 6.83
N GLU A 75 -32.81 16.34 7.69
CA GLU A 75 -33.39 16.39 9.04
C GLU A 75 -32.36 16.69 10.14
N LEU A 76 -31.10 16.25 10.00
CA LEU A 76 -30.13 16.23 11.09
C LEU A 76 -29.19 17.46 11.13
N GLY A 77 -29.20 18.29 10.09
CA GLY A 77 -28.24 19.38 9.93
C GLY A 77 -26.82 18.91 9.56
N ALA A 78 -25.99 19.85 9.10
CA ALA A 78 -24.69 19.53 8.49
C ALA A 78 -23.68 18.87 9.45
N GLU A 79 -23.62 19.31 10.71
CA GLU A 79 -22.64 18.81 11.68
C GLU A 79 -22.89 17.35 12.04
N ARG A 80 -24.12 17.00 12.43
CA ARG A 80 -24.48 15.63 12.79
C ARG A 80 -24.40 14.67 11.61
N THR A 81 -24.77 15.15 10.43
CA THR A 81 -24.60 14.43 9.17
C THR A 81 -23.13 14.07 8.91
N HIS A 82 -22.23 15.04 9.08
CA HIS A 82 -20.80 14.82 8.90
C HIS A 82 -20.24 13.79 9.90
N GLU A 83 -20.67 13.82 11.16
CA GLU A 83 -20.24 12.83 12.17
C GLU A 83 -20.64 11.40 11.81
N ILE A 84 -21.84 11.20 11.28
CA ILE A 84 -22.35 9.89 10.85
C ILE A 84 -21.54 9.39 9.65
N VAL A 85 -21.32 10.24 8.65
CA VAL A 85 -20.53 9.89 7.45
C VAL A 85 -19.09 9.56 7.81
N ASP A 86 -18.43 10.38 8.65
CA ASP A 86 -17.05 10.07 9.09
C ASP A 86 -17.00 8.74 9.84
N ALA A 87 -17.99 8.44 10.69
CA ALA A 87 -18.06 7.15 11.37
C ALA A 87 -18.28 5.97 10.40
N PHE A 88 -19.16 6.12 9.42
CA PHE A 88 -19.38 5.12 8.36
C PHE A 88 -18.12 4.89 7.52
N LEU A 89 -17.52 5.96 6.98
CA LEU A 89 -16.33 5.86 6.14
C LEU A 89 -15.14 5.26 6.91
N ARG A 90 -15.02 5.50 8.22
CA ARG A 90 -14.04 4.83 9.08
C ARG A 90 -14.30 3.33 9.22
N ALA A 91 -15.56 2.93 9.43
CA ALA A 91 -15.94 1.51 9.49
C ALA A 91 -15.66 0.82 8.15
N ALA A 92 -16.08 1.43 7.03
CA ALA A 92 -15.81 0.93 5.68
C ALA A 92 -14.31 0.76 5.44
N SER A 93 -13.52 1.78 5.79
CA SER A 93 -12.06 1.75 5.65
C SER A 93 -11.41 0.62 6.46
N ALA A 94 -11.89 0.41 7.69
CA ALA A 94 -11.40 -0.66 8.55
C ALA A 94 -11.73 -2.04 7.96
N ALA A 95 -12.98 -2.27 7.54
CA ALA A 95 -13.41 -3.52 6.92
C ALA A 95 -12.63 -3.81 5.62
N ILE A 96 -12.53 -2.82 4.71
CA ILE A 96 -11.77 -2.94 3.46
C ILE A 96 -10.30 -3.29 3.74
N ALA A 97 -9.66 -2.57 4.68
CA ALA A 97 -8.27 -2.81 5.04
C ALA A 97 -8.06 -4.19 5.66
N LYS A 98 -8.98 -4.65 6.53
CA LYS A 98 -8.92 -5.97 7.18
C LYS A 98 -8.79 -7.11 6.16
N PHE A 99 -9.47 -6.99 5.03
CA PHE A 99 -9.43 -7.99 3.96
C PHE A 99 -8.43 -7.67 2.84
N GLY A 100 -7.61 -6.63 2.99
CA GLY A 100 -6.51 -6.30 2.07
C GLY A 100 -6.90 -5.43 0.88
N GLY A 101 -8.10 -4.85 0.87
CA GLY A 101 -8.53 -3.93 -0.17
C GLY A 101 -7.80 -2.58 -0.12
N PHE A 102 -7.81 -1.88 -1.25
CA PHE A 102 -7.22 -0.56 -1.42
C PHE A 102 -8.33 0.44 -1.71
N ILE A 103 -8.47 1.45 -0.85
CA ILE A 103 -9.46 2.51 -1.01
C ILE A 103 -9.00 3.41 -2.16
N ASP A 104 -9.81 3.45 -3.22
CA ASP A 104 -9.53 4.31 -4.37
C ASP A 104 -9.88 5.75 -4.05
N LYS A 105 -11.14 5.98 -3.64
CA LYS A 105 -11.68 7.28 -3.26
C LYS A 105 -12.96 7.15 -2.43
N TYR A 106 -13.30 8.23 -1.75
CA TYR A 106 -14.62 8.46 -1.17
C TYR A 106 -15.44 9.34 -2.11
N ILE A 107 -16.74 9.06 -2.21
CA ILE A 107 -17.67 9.77 -3.09
C ILE A 107 -18.87 10.18 -2.25
N GLY A 108 -18.79 11.34 -1.60
CA GLY A 108 -19.78 11.74 -0.60
C GLY A 108 -19.74 10.80 0.59
N ASP A 109 -20.81 10.05 0.76
CA ASP A 109 -21.06 9.03 1.77
C ASP A 109 -20.68 7.61 1.32
N ALA A 110 -20.27 7.42 0.06
CA ALA A 110 -19.80 6.14 -0.46
C ALA A 110 -18.29 5.96 -0.38
N ALA A 111 -17.85 4.71 -0.24
CA ALA A 111 -16.45 4.28 -0.39
C ALA A 111 -16.29 3.37 -1.61
N MET A 112 -15.32 3.69 -2.48
CA MET A 112 -14.90 2.84 -3.59
C MET A 112 -13.56 2.17 -3.24
N ALA A 113 -13.50 0.85 -3.36
CA ALA A 113 -12.30 0.06 -3.10
C ALA A 113 -11.99 -0.93 -4.22
N LEU A 114 -10.70 -1.23 -4.35
CA LEU A 114 -10.12 -2.15 -5.31
C LEU A 114 -9.42 -3.29 -4.56
N PHE A 115 -9.66 -4.51 -5.01
CA PHE A 115 -8.94 -5.71 -4.55
C PHE A 115 -8.09 -6.26 -5.70
N ASN A 116 -7.05 -7.01 -5.35
CA ASN A 116 -5.98 -7.48 -6.25
C ASN A 116 -4.99 -6.39 -6.74
N VAL A 117 -5.13 -5.16 -6.23
CA VAL A 117 -4.20 -4.05 -6.47
C VAL A 117 -4.04 -3.20 -5.21
N PRO A 118 -2.87 -2.59 -4.96
CA PRO A 118 -1.56 -2.88 -5.57
C PRO A 118 -0.98 -4.24 -5.19
N VAL A 119 -1.56 -4.91 -4.19
CA VAL A 119 -1.14 -6.23 -3.72
C VAL A 119 -1.96 -7.29 -4.45
N LYS A 120 -1.28 -8.26 -5.07
CA LYS A 120 -1.93 -9.41 -5.71
C LYS A 120 -2.60 -10.27 -4.63
N LEU A 121 -3.88 -10.59 -4.83
CA LEU A 121 -4.71 -11.39 -3.94
C LEU A 121 -5.47 -12.37 -4.83
N GLU A 122 -5.22 -13.68 -4.72
CA GLU A 122 -5.86 -14.68 -5.59
C GLU A 122 -7.35 -14.86 -5.26
N ASP A 123 -7.69 -14.75 -3.97
CA ASP A 123 -9.04 -14.78 -3.40
C ASP A 123 -9.68 -13.38 -3.34
N HIS A 124 -9.29 -12.45 -4.22
CA HIS A 124 -9.76 -11.06 -4.21
C HIS A 124 -11.30 -10.87 -4.22
N PRO A 125 -12.12 -11.68 -4.92
CA PRO A 125 -13.58 -11.51 -4.88
C PRO A 125 -14.16 -11.94 -3.54
N ARG A 126 -13.69 -13.07 -2.99
CA ARG A 126 -14.09 -13.55 -1.65
C ARG A 126 -13.74 -12.52 -0.57
N ARG A 127 -12.56 -11.88 -0.68
CA ARG A 127 -12.13 -10.80 0.22
C ARG A 127 -13.01 -9.56 0.11
N ALA A 128 -13.43 -9.17 -1.09
CA ALA A 128 -14.33 -8.04 -1.28
C ALA A 128 -15.70 -8.29 -0.64
N VAL A 129 -16.27 -9.49 -0.84
CA VAL A 129 -17.53 -9.91 -0.23
C VAL A 129 -17.40 -9.97 1.30
N ALA A 130 -16.30 -10.52 1.81
CA ALA A 130 -16.03 -10.55 3.25
C ALA A 130 -15.92 -9.14 3.86
N ALA A 131 -15.33 -8.18 3.15
CA ALA A 131 -15.27 -6.79 3.58
C ALA A 131 -16.66 -6.13 3.64
N ALA A 132 -17.51 -6.39 2.65
CA ALA A 132 -18.88 -5.87 2.65
C ALA A 132 -19.73 -6.47 3.79
N LEU A 133 -19.61 -7.78 4.05
CA LEU A 133 -20.29 -8.44 5.17
C LEU A 133 -19.79 -7.95 6.54
N GLU A 134 -18.49 -7.72 6.69
CA GLU A 134 -17.94 -7.12 7.91
C GLU A 134 -18.49 -5.71 8.12
N LEU A 135 -18.51 -4.88 7.07
CA LEU A 135 -19.08 -3.53 7.15
C LEU A 135 -20.56 -3.57 7.53
N GLN A 136 -21.35 -4.48 6.96
CA GLN A 136 -22.75 -4.69 7.35
C GLN A 136 -22.88 -5.04 8.83
N SER A 137 -21.99 -5.88 9.36
CA SER A 137 -21.97 -6.22 10.79
C SER A 137 -21.63 -5.01 11.66
N ASP A 138 -20.64 -4.21 11.24
CA ASP A 138 -20.20 -3.01 11.95
C ASP A 138 -21.29 -1.92 11.99
N MET A 139 -22.24 -1.93 11.05
CA MET A 139 -23.38 -1.02 11.08
C MET A 139 -24.19 -1.15 12.37
N THR A 140 -24.28 -2.33 12.98
CA THR A 140 -25.01 -2.54 14.26
C THR A 140 -24.50 -1.59 15.35
N ALA A 141 -23.18 -1.48 15.51
CA ALA A 141 -22.59 -0.59 16.50
C ALA A 141 -22.84 0.88 16.18
N LEU A 142 -22.88 1.25 14.89
CA LEU A 142 -23.22 2.61 14.48
C LEU A 142 -24.70 2.93 14.72
N ARG A 143 -25.61 1.97 14.49
CA ARG A 143 -27.04 2.13 14.79
C ARG A 143 -27.26 2.42 16.26
N GLU A 144 -26.63 1.65 17.15
CA GLU A 144 -26.71 1.86 18.59
C GLU A 144 -26.12 3.20 19.01
N ARG A 145 -24.94 3.56 18.48
CA ARG A 145 -24.24 4.81 18.81
C ARG A 145 -25.06 6.04 18.44
N PHE A 146 -25.65 6.05 17.25
CA PHE A 146 -26.38 7.22 16.73
C PHE A 146 -27.88 7.17 16.99
N GLN A 147 -28.40 6.02 17.45
CA GLN A 147 -29.83 5.73 17.66
C GLN A 147 -30.64 5.88 16.37
N MET A 148 -30.11 5.35 15.26
CA MET A 148 -30.72 5.44 13.93
C MET A 148 -30.59 4.12 13.18
N ASP A 149 -31.52 3.80 12.28
CA ASP A 149 -31.44 2.58 11.45
C ASP A 149 -30.47 2.76 10.26
N LEU A 150 -29.18 2.90 10.57
CA LEU A 150 -28.11 3.02 9.59
C LEU A 150 -27.83 1.69 8.89
N LYS A 151 -27.99 1.64 7.57
CA LYS A 151 -27.70 0.48 6.73
C LYS A 151 -26.65 0.83 5.69
N THR A 152 -26.02 -0.19 5.14
CA THR A 152 -25.13 -0.03 3.99
C THR A 152 -25.63 -0.88 2.83
N ALA A 153 -25.52 -0.34 1.62
CA ALA A 153 -25.72 -1.05 0.38
C ALA A 153 -24.36 -1.26 -0.29
N ALA A 154 -24.11 -2.46 -0.82
CA ALA A 154 -22.83 -2.75 -1.46
C ALA A 154 -22.98 -3.41 -2.83
N GLY A 155 -22.28 -2.88 -3.82
CA GLY A 155 -22.16 -3.45 -5.16
C GLY A 155 -20.75 -3.94 -5.42
N ILE A 156 -20.61 -5.19 -5.87
CA ILE A 156 -19.31 -5.83 -6.08
C ILE A 156 -19.24 -6.44 -7.48
N ALA A 157 -18.22 -6.09 -8.25
CA ALA A 157 -17.97 -6.69 -9.55
C ALA A 157 -16.51 -7.10 -9.73
N SER A 158 -16.30 -8.23 -10.39
CA SER A 158 -14.97 -8.73 -10.72
C SER A 158 -14.78 -8.71 -12.24
N GLY A 159 -13.59 -8.34 -12.70
CA GLY A 159 -13.29 -8.24 -14.11
C GLY A 159 -12.02 -7.45 -14.41
N TRP A 160 -11.70 -7.31 -15.69
CA TRP A 160 -10.49 -6.63 -16.13
C TRP A 160 -10.64 -5.11 -16.08
N ALA A 161 -9.64 -4.44 -15.50
CA ALA A 161 -9.53 -2.99 -15.52
C ALA A 161 -8.09 -2.56 -15.79
N ARG A 162 -7.94 -1.43 -16.47
CA ARG A 162 -6.66 -0.74 -16.57
C ARG A 162 -6.48 0.09 -15.32
N VAL A 163 -5.50 -0.26 -14.50
CA VAL A 163 -5.18 0.47 -13.26
C VAL A 163 -3.98 1.36 -13.46
N GLY A 164 -4.01 2.56 -12.88
CA GLY A 164 -2.90 3.49 -12.96
C GLY A 164 -3.27 4.90 -12.53
N ARG A 165 -2.28 5.78 -12.56
CA ARG A 165 -2.49 7.21 -12.35
C ARG A 165 -3.15 7.85 -13.56
N VAL A 166 -4.29 8.50 -13.34
CA VAL A 166 -5.07 9.21 -14.35
C VAL A 166 -5.37 10.61 -13.83
N GLY A 167 -5.26 11.61 -14.71
CA GLY A 167 -5.48 13.03 -14.37
C GLY A 167 -4.55 13.96 -15.14
N SER A 168 -4.58 15.26 -14.81
CA SER A 168 -3.73 16.28 -15.44
C SER A 168 -2.26 16.15 -14.99
N SER A 169 -1.36 16.98 -15.54
CA SER A 169 0.05 17.00 -15.12
C SER A 169 0.22 17.22 -13.61
N ASP A 170 -0.70 18.00 -13.02
CA ASP A 170 -0.57 18.55 -11.66
C ASP A 170 -1.45 17.81 -10.66
N SER A 171 -2.44 17.03 -11.12
CA SER A 171 -3.30 16.20 -10.28
C SER A 171 -3.51 14.84 -10.94
N LYS A 172 -2.80 13.82 -10.43
CA LYS A 172 -2.93 12.43 -10.87
C LYS A 172 -3.39 11.57 -9.71
N ASP A 173 -4.55 10.96 -9.85
CA ASP A 173 -5.04 9.96 -8.92
C ASP A 173 -4.85 8.56 -9.50
N PHE A 174 -4.30 7.65 -8.68
CA PHE A 174 -4.41 6.24 -9.00
C PHE A 174 -5.89 5.85 -8.99
N THR A 175 -6.35 5.18 -10.04
CA THR A 175 -7.71 4.65 -10.18
C THR A 175 -7.74 3.49 -11.16
N ALA A 176 -8.88 2.80 -11.22
CA ALA A 176 -9.16 1.76 -12.19
C ALA A 176 -10.12 2.30 -13.26
N ILE A 177 -9.84 2.00 -14.54
CA ILE A 177 -10.72 2.29 -15.66
C ILE A 177 -11.08 0.98 -16.35
N GLY A 178 -12.38 0.71 -16.44
CA GLY A 178 -12.92 -0.45 -17.13
C GLY A 178 -14.40 -0.65 -16.82
N ASP A 179 -15.07 -1.46 -17.62
CA ASP A 179 -16.52 -1.71 -17.49
C ASP A 179 -16.87 -2.30 -16.13
N VAL A 180 -15.96 -3.06 -15.51
CA VAL A 180 -16.13 -3.61 -14.15
C VAL A 180 -16.37 -2.53 -13.09
N VAL A 181 -15.75 -1.35 -13.22
CA VAL A 181 -15.95 -0.23 -12.27
C VAL A 181 -17.37 0.33 -12.42
N ASN A 182 -17.81 0.51 -13.67
CA ASN A 182 -19.17 0.95 -13.96
C ASN A 182 -20.19 -0.09 -13.50
N LEU A 183 -19.93 -1.38 -13.73
CA LEU A 183 -20.80 -2.47 -13.29
C LEU A 183 -20.96 -2.46 -11.77
N ALA A 184 -19.87 -2.41 -11.01
CA ALA A 184 -19.94 -2.37 -9.55
C ALA A 184 -20.76 -1.18 -9.03
N ALA A 185 -20.55 0.02 -9.60
CA ALA A 185 -21.33 1.20 -9.23
C ALA A 185 -22.82 1.07 -9.59
N ARG A 186 -23.16 0.41 -10.71
CA ARG A 186 -24.56 0.18 -11.09
C ARG A 186 -25.23 -0.90 -10.26
N LEU A 187 -24.49 -1.91 -9.81
CA LEU A 187 -24.97 -2.92 -8.88
C LEU A 187 -25.27 -2.29 -7.51
N GLU A 188 -24.36 -1.47 -6.99
CA GLU A 188 -24.56 -0.74 -5.73
C GLU A 188 -25.85 0.09 -5.79
N ALA A 189 -26.02 0.91 -6.84
CA ALA A 189 -27.23 1.72 -7.03
C ALA A 189 -28.55 0.92 -7.22
N LYS A 190 -28.49 -0.40 -7.42
CA LYS A 190 -29.66 -1.32 -7.48
C LYS A 190 -29.79 -2.19 -6.24
N THR A 191 -28.92 -2.00 -5.25
CA THR A 191 -28.88 -2.76 -4.01
C THR A 191 -29.80 -2.07 -2.99
N ASN A 192 -30.63 -2.84 -2.28
CA ASN A 192 -31.45 -2.26 -1.22
C ASN A 192 -30.60 -2.06 0.05
N PRO A 193 -31.04 -1.18 0.98
CA PRO A 193 -30.35 -0.99 2.24
C PRO A 193 -30.15 -2.30 3.02
N GLY A 194 -28.91 -2.61 3.37
CA GLY A 194 -28.55 -3.83 4.10
C GLY A 194 -28.33 -5.07 3.23
N GLU A 195 -28.27 -4.90 1.91
CA GLU A 195 -28.01 -6.00 0.97
C GLU A 195 -26.66 -5.83 0.26
N ILE A 196 -26.22 -6.91 -0.41
CA ILE A 196 -25.04 -6.92 -1.27
C ILE A 196 -25.46 -7.49 -2.62
N LEU A 197 -25.20 -6.77 -3.71
CA LEU A 197 -25.29 -7.31 -5.06
C LEU A 197 -23.90 -7.59 -5.62
N VAL A 198 -23.73 -8.77 -6.19
CA VAL A 198 -22.48 -9.18 -6.83
C VAL A 198 -22.67 -9.53 -8.30
N SER A 199 -21.67 -9.23 -9.13
CA SER A 199 -21.65 -9.67 -10.54
C SER A 199 -21.53 -11.19 -10.63
N ARG A 200 -21.91 -11.76 -11.79
CA ARG A 200 -21.73 -13.18 -12.06
C ARG A 200 -20.29 -13.66 -11.85
N GLU A 201 -19.31 -12.92 -12.37
CA GLU A 201 -17.89 -13.25 -12.25
C GLU A 201 -17.42 -13.28 -10.78
N THR A 202 -18.01 -12.43 -9.93
CA THR A 202 -17.78 -12.49 -8.49
C THR A 202 -18.44 -13.71 -7.89
N TYR A 203 -19.73 -13.94 -8.18
CA TYR A 203 -20.51 -15.06 -7.64
C TYR A 203 -19.90 -16.41 -7.97
N ASP A 204 -19.46 -16.64 -9.21
CA ASP A 204 -18.85 -17.90 -9.66
C ASP A 204 -17.63 -18.29 -8.80
N LYS A 205 -16.91 -17.30 -8.25
CA LYS A 205 -15.74 -17.51 -7.38
C LYS A 205 -16.08 -17.69 -5.89
N ILE A 206 -17.32 -17.44 -5.49
CA ILE A 206 -17.79 -17.56 -4.10
C ILE A 206 -19.01 -18.48 -3.94
N ALA A 207 -19.54 -19.08 -5.02
CA ALA A 207 -20.80 -19.81 -5.03
C ALA A 207 -20.87 -20.94 -3.99
N ALA A 208 -19.74 -21.59 -3.70
CA ALA A 208 -19.64 -22.63 -2.68
C ALA A 208 -19.96 -22.14 -1.25
N GLU A 209 -19.80 -20.84 -0.98
CA GLU A 209 -20.06 -20.22 0.32
C GLU A 209 -21.50 -19.68 0.41
N PHE A 210 -22.17 -19.51 -0.73
CA PHE A 210 -23.54 -18.97 -0.85
C PHE A 210 -24.38 -19.86 -1.78
N PRO A 211 -24.70 -21.09 -1.33
CA PRO A 211 -25.55 -22.00 -2.11
C PRO A 211 -26.94 -21.39 -2.30
N ASP A 212 -27.61 -21.80 -3.38
CA ASP A 212 -29.02 -21.50 -3.65
C ASP A 212 -29.38 -20.02 -3.87
N VAL A 213 -28.40 -19.17 -4.21
CA VAL A 213 -28.67 -17.79 -4.64
C VAL A 213 -29.05 -17.78 -6.12
N ALA A 214 -30.32 -17.48 -6.40
CA ALA A 214 -30.82 -17.37 -7.77
C ALA A 214 -30.28 -16.11 -8.47
N PRO A 215 -29.93 -16.18 -9.77
CA PRO A 215 -29.54 -15.00 -10.53
C PRO A 215 -30.75 -14.08 -10.77
N GLU A 216 -30.58 -12.79 -10.50
CA GLU A 216 -31.48 -11.71 -10.87
C GLU A 216 -30.98 -11.06 -12.17
N ARG A 217 -31.89 -10.70 -13.08
CA ARG A 217 -31.55 -9.95 -14.31
C ARG A 217 -31.85 -8.48 -14.12
N LEU A 218 -30.80 -7.66 -14.05
CA LEU A 218 -30.90 -6.23 -13.80
C LEU A 218 -30.71 -5.40 -15.07
N ALA A 219 -31.65 -4.51 -15.35
CA ALA A 219 -31.47 -3.46 -16.35
C ALA A 219 -30.63 -2.33 -15.77
N LEU A 220 -29.38 -2.20 -16.23
CA LEU A 220 -28.40 -1.24 -15.72
C LEU A 220 -28.10 -0.16 -16.76
N LYS A 221 -28.04 1.10 -16.33
CA LYS A 221 -27.70 2.23 -17.20
C LYS A 221 -26.31 2.05 -17.81
N GLY A 222 -26.23 2.06 -19.15
CA GLY A 222 -24.99 1.87 -19.91
C GLY A 222 -24.78 0.43 -20.39
N PHE A 223 -25.65 -0.51 -20.01
CA PHE A 223 -25.62 -1.89 -20.48
C PHE A 223 -26.80 -2.13 -21.43
N LYS A 224 -26.53 -2.72 -22.60
CA LYS A 224 -27.55 -2.97 -23.62
C LYS A 224 -28.50 -4.10 -23.24
N GLU A 225 -27.98 -5.12 -22.56
CA GLU A 225 -28.72 -6.29 -22.11
C GLU A 225 -28.83 -6.30 -20.59
N ALA A 226 -29.85 -7.00 -20.08
CA ALA A 226 -30.00 -7.21 -18.65
C ALA A 226 -28.83 -8.06 -18.12
N VAL A 227 -28.16 -7.55 -17.09
CA VAL A 227 -26.95 -8.16 -16.53
C VAL A 227 -27.35 -9.13 -15.41
N PRO A 228 -26.84 -10.38 -15.40
CA PRO A 228 -27.05 -11.28 -14.28
C PRO A 228 -26.29 -10.80 -13.04
N ALA A 229 -26.99 -10.70 -11.92
CA ALA A 229 -26.45 -10.35 -10.62
C ALA A 229 -27.01 -11.28 -9.54
N TYR A 230 -26.29 -11.39 -8.43
CA TYR A 230 -26.64 -12.29 -7.33
C TYR A 230 -26.75 -11.47 -6.05
N ARG A 231 -27.89 -11.59 -5.38
CA ARG A 231 -28.18 -10.87 -4.15
C ARG A 231 -27.80 -11.74 -2.96
N LEU A 232 -26.84 -11.28 -2.17
CA LEU A 232 -26.45 -11.94 -0.94
C LEU A 232 -27.27 -11.32 0.20
N HIS A 233 -28.12 -12.12 0.84
CA HIS A 233 -28.91 -11.66 1.97
C HIS A 233 -28.05 -11.52 3.24
N GLY A 234 -28.25 -10.43 3.97
CA GLY A 234 -27.56 -10.13 5.22
C GLY A 234 -27.80 -11.20 6.28
N GLY A 235 -26.74 -11.63 6.96
CA GLY A 235 -26.77 -12.70 7.97
C GLY A 235 -25.76 -13.83 7.72
N ALA A 236 -25.23 -13.92 6.50
CA ALA A 236 -24.10 -14.78 6.21
C ALA A 236 -22.86 -14.28 6.97
N ARG A 237 -22.26 -15.15 7.79
CA ARG A 237 -21.02 -14.81 8.50
C ARG A 237 -19.93 -14.56 7.46
N ALA A 238 -19.20 -13.45 7.60
CA ALA A 238 -18.04 -13.17 6.76
C ALA A 238 -17.17 -14.43 6.68
N PRO A 239 -16.85 -14.91 5.47
CA PRO A 239 -16.20 -16.20 5.33
C PRO A 239 -14.86 -16.20 6.03
N ARG A 240 -14.57 -17.28 6.78
CA ARG A 240 -13.26 -17.44 7.42
C ARG A 240 -12.21 -17.54 6.32
N ILE A 241 -11.42 -16.50 6.14
CA ILE A 241 -10.27 -16.52 5.24
C ILE A 241 -9.09 -17.11 6.03
N GLU A 242 -8.99 -18.44 6.03
CA GLU A 242 -7.96 -19.20 6.78
C GLU A 242 -6.52 -18.79 6.43
N ALA A 243 -6.29 -18.30 5.21
CA ALA A 243 -4.98 -17.85 4.73
C ALA A 243 -4.53 -16.54 5.39
N ALA A 244 -5.44 -15.58 5.64
CA ALA A 244 -5.08 -14.28 6.22
C ALA A 244 -4.62 -14.41 7.69
N GLU A 245 -5.24 -15.30 8.46
CA GLU A 245 -4.82 -15.60 9.83
C GLU A 245 -3.49 -16.38 9.88
N LYS A 246 -3.30 -17.40 9.03
CA LYS A 246 -2.04 -18.17 9.00
C LYS A 246 -0.87 -17.32 8.51
N GLU A 247 -1.08 -16.46 7.52
CA GLU A 247 -0.01 -15.66 6.91
C GLU A 247 0.36 -14.43 7.75
N SER A 248 -0.62 -13.79 8.41
CA SER A 248 -0.36 -12.73 9.41
C SER A 248 0.38 -13.29 10.65
N LYS A 249 0.01 -14.50 11.11
CA LYS A 249 0.61 -15.14 12.29
C LYS A 249 1.99 -15.78 12.03
N LYS A 250 2.31 -16.15 10.78
CA LYS A 250 3.65 -16.69 10.40
C LYS A 250 4.66 -15.63 9.95
N ARG A 251 4.24 -14.41 9.64
CA ARG A 251 5.17 -13.32 9.29
C ARG A 251 5.80 -12.73 10.55
N GLY A 252 6.67 -13.51 11.20
CA GLY A 252 7.69 -12.97 12.08
C GLY A 252 8.48 -11.87 11.36
N ILE A 253 9.12 -10.99 12.13
CA ILE A 253 9.97 -9.94 11.56
C ILE A 253 11.03 -10.62 10.69
N SER A 254 10.90 -10.53 9.37
CA SER A 254 11.90 -11.03 8.45
C SER A 254 13.08 -10.08 8.56
N TRP A 255 14.16 -10.53 9.23
CA TRP A 255 15.40 -9.77 9.31
C TRP A 255 15.92 -9.41 7.91
N GLY A 256 15.68 -10.26 6.90
CA GLY A 256 15.91 -9.92 5.50
C GLY A 256 15.12 -8.70 5.03
N ALA A 257 13.81 -8.61 5.33
CA ALA A 257 12.99 -7.45 4.98
C ALA A 257 13.36 -6.18 5.76
N VAL A 258 13.85 -6.31 7.00
CA VAL A 258 14.39 -5.19 7.79
C VAL A 258 15.67 -4.66 7.15
N ILE A 259 16.58 -5.57 6.77
CA ILE A 259 17.83 -5.25 6.07
C ILE A 259 17.54 -4.64 4.69
N PHE A 260 16.61 -5.20 3.90
CA PHE A 260 16.17 -4.62 2.63
C PHE A 260 15.37 -3.32 2.79
N GLY A 261 14.67 -3.10 3.91
CA GLY A 261 14.00 -1.84 4.20
C GLY A 261 14.98 -0.72 4.59
N LEU A 262 16.07 -1.09 5.28
CA LEU A 262 17.17 -0.20 5.64
C LEU A 262 18.10 0.07 4.44
N LEU A 263 18.43 -0.95 3.64
CA LEU A 263 19.38 -0.87 2.51
C LEU A 263 18.70 -0.58 1.16
N GLY A 264 17.49 -1.09 0.95
CA GLY A 264 16.72 -1.00 -0.30
C GLY A 264 15.72 0.15 -0.36
N ALA A 265 15.83 1.14 0.55
CA ALA A 265 15.29 2.46 0.33
C ALA A 265 16.39 3.34 -0.25
N PRO A 266 16.52 3.46 -1.59
CA PRO A 266 17.46 4.37 -2.23
C PRO A 266 17.52 5.73 -1.58
N CYS A 267 16.36 6.25 -1.16
CA CYS A 267 16.22 7.59 -0.61
C CYS A 267 16.75 7.72 0.82
N ALA A 268 16.56 6.71 1.68
CA ALA A 268 16.90 6.82 3.11
C ALA A 268 18.40 6.60 3.34
N VAL A 269 19.00 5.68 2.60
CA VAL A 269 20.46 5.47 2.63
C VAL A 269 21.16 6.67 2.01
N THR A 270 20.66 7.24 0.91
CA THR A 270 21.23 8.47 0.36
C THR A 270 21.01 9.68 1.26
N THR A 271 19.91 9.82 2.00
CA THR A 271 19.73 10.98 2.88
C THR A 271 20.42 10.83 4.24
N LEU A 272 20.69 9.62 4.72
CA LEU A 272 21.43 9.42 5.97
C LEU A 272 22.95 9.32 5.77
N ILE A 273 23.39 8.66 4.70
CA ILE A 273 24.82 8.42 4.46
C ILE A 273 25.42 9.50 3.56
N SER A 274 24.68 10.10 2.62
CA SER A 274 25.30 11.12 1.74
C SER A 274 25.65 12.42 2.46
N PRO A 275 24.84 12.97 3.38
CA PRO A 275 25.30 14.12 4.15
C PRO A 275 26.46 13.75 5.04
N LEU A 276 26.47 12.58 5.68
CA LEU A 276 27.60 12.19 6.54
C LEU A 276 28.89 11.99 5.74
N ALA A 277 28.84 11.27 4.62
CA ALA A 277 30.00 11.01 3.77
C ALA A 277 30.48 12.27 3.03
N VAL A 278 29.57 13.16 2.64
CA VAL A 278 29.93 14.46 2.03
C VAL A 278 30.40 15.45 3.10
N ILE A 279 29.83 15.49 4.30
CA ILE A 279 30.33 16.34 5.40
C ILE A 279 31.72 15.85 5.85
N LEU A 280 31.92 14.54 5.93
CA LEU A 280 33.23 13.94 6.22
C LEU A 280 34.23 14.13 5.08
N GLY A 281 33.79 14.06 3.81
CA GLY A 281 34.64 14.24 2.63
C GLY A 281 34.85 15.69 2.17
N VAL A 282 34.00 16.63 2.56
CA VAL A 282 34.13 18.08 2.29
C VAL A 282 34.91 18.76 3.43
N GLY A 283 34.90 18.19 4.64
CA GLY A 283 35.73 18.65 5.75
C GLY A 283 37.23 18.64 5.45
N THR A 284 37.69 17.74 4.56
CA THR A 284 39.09 17.69 4.08
C THR A 284 39.41 18.79 3.07
N LEU A 285 38.41 19.34 2.37
CA LEU A 285 38.59 20.42 1.39
C LEU A 285 38.56 21.83 2.02
N PHE A 286 37.98 21.99 3.22
CA PHE A 286 37.77 23.30 3.85
C PHE A 286 38.36 23.47 5.27
N GLY A 287 39.29 22.61 5.69
CA GLY A 287 40.15 22.91 6.85
C GLY A 287 39.53 22.70 8.25
N LEU A 288 38.66 21.70 8.43
CA LEU A 288 38.24 21.24 9.77
C LEU A 288 39.29 20.27 10.37
N SER A 289 40.48 20.78 10.67
CA SER A 289 41.66 19.97 11.07
C SER A 289 41.54 19.30 12.45
N GLY A 290 40.73 19.82 13.38
CA GLY A 290 40.69 19.34 14.77
C GLY A 290 39.91 18.04 15.02
N ALA A 291 38.76 17.85 14.36
CA ALA A 291 37.92 16.66 14.56
C ALA A 291 38.35 15.46 13.69
N LEU A 292 39.03 15.72 12.58
CA LEU A 292 39.48 14.70 11.64
C LEU A 292 40.80 14.03 12.06
N ALA A 293 41.70 14.72 12.77
CA ALA A 293 42.92 14.09 13.31
C ALA A 293 42.61 12.97 14.31
N PHE A 294 41.52 13.11 15.09
CA PHE A 294 41.05 12.08 16.02
C PHE A 294 40.46 10.85 15.30
N LEU A 295 39.80 11.06 14.15
CA LEU A 295 39.26 9.97 13.34
C LEU A 295 40.34 9.27 12.50
N ASP A 296 41.37 10.01 12.06
CA ASP A 296 42.47 9.46 11.25
C ASP A 296 43.46 8.64 12.09
N GLN A 297 43.68 9.04 13.35
CA GLN A 297 44.56 8.32 14.30
C GLN A 297 43.81 7.39 15.28
N GLY A 298 42.49 7.38 15.24
CA GLY A 298 41.66 6.59 16.14
C GLY A 298 41.43 5.15 15.64
N PRO A 299 41.28 4.15 16.54
CA PRO A 299 40.97 2.76 16.17
C PRO A 299 39.60 2.59 15.48
N ILE A 300 38.79 3.66 15.43
CA ILE A 300 37.45 3.70 14.84
C ILE A 300 37.50 3.83 13.30
N ARG A 301 38.63 4.25 12.72
CA ARG A 301 38.77 4.51 11.29
C ARG A 301 38.45 3.30 10.41
N ILE A 302 39.09 2.16 10.71
CA ILE A 302 38.93 0.90 9.96
C ILE A 302 37.46 0.42 9.99
N PRO A 303 36.79 0.34 11.16
CA PRO A 303 35.35 0.04 11.21
C PRO A 303 34.47 0.95 10.34
N VAL A 304 34.74 2.27 10.31
CA VAL A 304 33.95 3.23 9.52
C VAL A 304 34.14 3.00 8.02
N LEU A 305 35.37 2.78 7.55
CA LEU A 305 35.66 2.48 6.15
C LEU A 305 35.04 1.16 5.70
N ILE A 306 35.10 0.12 6.55
CA ILE A 306 34.46 -1.18 6.29
C ILE A 306 32.94 -0.99 6.15
N PHE A 307 32.31 -0.26 7.07
CA PHE A 307 30.87 -0.02 7.03
C PHE A 307 30.46 0.75 5.76
N ALA A 308 31.21 1.79 5.38
CA ALA A 308 30.96 2.56 4.16
C ALA A 308 31.09 1.70 2.89
N ALA A 309 32.11 0.84 2.82
CA ALA A 309 32.31 -0.09 1.70
C ALA A 309 31.18 -1.13 1.59
N LEU A 310 30.78 -1.73 2.71
CA LEU A 310 29.68 -2.70 2.74
C LEU A 310 28.35 -2.07 2.31
N ALA A 311 28.05 -0.85 2.76
CA ALA A 311 26.86 -0.12 2.35
C ALA A 311 26.86 0.18 0.84
N ALA A 312 28.00 0.60 0.27
CA ALA A 312 28.13 0.86 -1.16
C ALA A 312 27.98 -0.43 -2.00
N LEU A 313 28.59 -1.54 -1.56
CA LEU A 313 28.47 -2.84 -2.21
C LEU A 313 27.03 -3.37 -2.17
N ALA A 314 26.31 -3.20 -1.07
CA ALA A 314 24.90 -3.56 -0.97
C ALA A 314 24.02 -2.77 -1.95
N ASN A 315 24.28 -1.46 -2.11
CA ASN A 315 23.59 -0.62 -3.10
C ASN A 315 23.87 -1.08 -4.55
N LEU A 316 25.10 -1.48 -4.87
CA LEU A 316 25.44 -2.02 -6.19
C LEU A 316 24.79 -3.39 -6.44
N TYR A 317 24.80 -4.26 -5.42
CA TYR A 317 24.17 -5.58 -5.50
C TYR A 317 22.66 -5.48 -5.74
N THR A 318 21.96 -4.59 -5.02
CA THR A 318 20.52 -4.38 -5.20
C THR A 318 20.19 -3.84 -6.61
N LEU A 319 20.99 -2.91 -7.14
CA LEU A 319 20.86 -2.43 -8.52
C LEU A 319 21.06 -3.55 -9.54
N TRP A 320 22.10 -4.38 -9.36
CA TRP A 320 22.38 -5.52 -10.23
C TRP A 320 21.27 -6.56 -10.19
N HIS A 321 20.81 -6.94 -9.00
CA HIS A 321 19.75 -7.92 -8.82
C HIS A 321 18.42 -7.44 -9.41
N ALA A 322 18.08 -6.15 -9.23
CA ALA A 322 16.90 -5.56 -9.87
C ALA A 322 16.97 -5.56 -11.40
N ARG A 323 18.18 -5.43 -12.00
CA ARG A 323 18.36 -5.57 -13.46
C ARG A 323 18.16 -7.01 -13.91
N GLN A 324 18.67 -7.98 -13.16
CA GLN A 324 18.50 -9.41 -13.47
C GLN A 324 17.03 -9.84 -13.45
N LEU A 325 16.29 -9.50 -12.40
CA LEU A 325 14.86 -9.79 -12.30
C LEU A 325 14.05 -9.17 -13.46
N ARG A 326 14.42 -7.96 -13.90
CA ARG A 326 13.79 -7.31 -15.05
C ARG A 326 14.12 -7.98 -16.37
N ALA A 327 15.35 -8.47 -16.56
CA ALA A 327 15.74 -9.20 -17.76
C ALA A 327 14.95 -10.52 -17.90
N GLN A 328 14.71 -11.20 -16.79
CA GLN A 328 13.90 -12.43 -16.76
C GLN A 328 12.40 -12.18 -17.03
N ALA A 329 11.90 -10.99 -16.69
CA ALA A 329 10.50 -10.60 -16.89
C ALA A 329 10.30 -9.64 -18.10
N ALA A 330 11.30 -9.56 -19.00
CA ALA A 330 11.35 -8.58 -20.09
C ALA A 330 10.19 -8.70 -21.10
N GLU A 331 9.57 -9.88 -21.23
CA GLU A 331 8.42 -10.10 -22.11
C GLU A 331 7.11 -9.45 -21.58
N HIS A 332 7.06 -9.06 -20.31
CA HIS A 332 5.85 -8.56 -19.64
C HIS A 332 6.03 -7.21 -18.92
N LEU A 333 7.22 -6.61 -18.98
CA LEU A 333 7.53 -5.32 -18.34
C LEU A 333 7.75 -4.22 -19.39
N ALA A 334 6.93 -3.16 -19.32
CA ALA A 334 7.22 -1.92 -20.04
C ALA A 334 8.52 -1.29 -19.51
N GLY A 335 9.30 -0.67 -20.40
CA GLY A 335 10.62 -0.12 -20.08
C GLY A 335 10.61 0.88 -18.90
N MET A 336 11.76 1.00 -18.21
CA MET A 336 11.90 1.88 -17.04
C MET A 336 11.40 3.30 -17.30
N THR A 337 10.61 3.82 -16.37
CA THR A 337 10.15 5.22 -16.37
C THR A 337 11.33 6.19 -16.22
N ARG A 338 11.16 7.45 -16.63
CA ARG A 338 12.24 8.47 -16.52
C ARG A 338 12.69 8.68 -15.07
N LEU A 339 11.78 8.59 -14.11
CA LEU A 339 12.07 8.70 -12.68
C LEU A 339 12.90 7.50 -12.18
N GLU A 340 12.53 6.28 -12.55
CA GLU A 340 13.31 5.08 -12.18
C GLU A 340 14.72 5.09 -12.77
N LYS A 341 14.86 5.53 -14.03
CA LYS A 341 16.17 5.71 -14.66
C LYS A 341 17.03 6.72 -13.90
N ARG A 342 16.44 7.86 -13.52
CA ARG A 342 17.12 8.89 -12.71
C ARG A 342 17.52 8.37 -11.33
N SER A 343 16.62 7.70 -10.61
CA SER A 343 16.93 7.15 -9.29
C SER A 343 18.01 6.07 -9.37
N ALA A 344 17.94 5.16 -10.33
CA ALA A 344 18.97 4.14 -10.52
C ALA A 344 20.34 4.74 -10.86
N ALA A 345 20.38 5.79 -11.68
CA ALA A 345 21.60 6.52 -12.01
C ALA A 345 22.21 7.20 -10.77
N ILE A 346 21.38 7.86 -9.95
CA ILE A 346 21.84 8.53 -8.72
C ILE A 346 22.46 7.51 -7.75
N ILE A 347 21.79 6.38 -7.50
CA ILE A 347 22.30 5.33 -6.59
C ILE A 347 23.65 4.79 -7.10
N LEU A 348 23.75 4.53 -8.40
CA LEU A 348 24.97 4.02 -9.03
C LEU A 348 26.13 5.01 -8.88
N VAL A 349 25.88 6.29 -9.19
CA VAL A 349 26.89 7.35 -9.07
C VAL A 349 27.32 7.52 -7.61
N SER A 350 26.38 7.58 -6.67
CA SER A 350 26.71 7.75 -5.25
C SER A 350 27.49 6.56 -4.69
N ALA A 351 27.10 5.32 -5.00
CA ALA A 351 27.78 4.13 -4.52
C ALA A 351 29.21 4.00 -5.10
N THR A 352 29.37 4.36 -6.38
CA THR A 352 30.69 4.38 -7.03
C THR A 352 31.59 5.45 -6.42
N ALA A 353 31.07 6.66 -6.19
CA ALA A 353 31.81 7.74 -5.53
C ALA A 353 32.24 7.38 -4.11
N SER A 354 31.36 6.73 -3.32
CA SER A 354 31.71 6.22 -1.98
C SER A 354 32.88 5.23 -2.01
N LEU A 355 32.88 4.27 -2.95
CA LEU A 355 33.99 3.32 -3.08
C LEU A 355 35.29 3.99 -3.51
N LEU A 356 35.23 4.97 -4.42
CA LEU A 356 36.40 5.73 -4.85
C LEU A 356 37.00 6.55 -3.70
N MET A 357 36.17 7.14 -2.85
CA MET A 357 36.66 7.84 -1.64
C MET A 357 37.31 6.88 -0.64
N VAL A 358 36.69 5.72 -0.38
CA VAL A 358 37.30 4.69 0.50
C VAL A 358 38.64 4.23 -0.06
N LEU A 359 38.74 4.00 -1.37
CA LEU A 359 39.98 3.62 -2.03
C LEU A 359 41.04 4.73 -1.93
N PHE A 360 40.66 5.98 -2.17
CA PHE A 360 41.55 7.13 -2.04
C PHE A 360 42.12 7.25 -0.62
N GLU A 361 41.28 7.11 0.40
CA GLU A 361 41.69 7.12 1.82
C GLU A 361 42.70 6.02 2.16
N ILE A 362 42.47 4.80 1.66
CA ILE A 362 43.39 3.66 1.84
C ILE A 362 44.74 3.96 1.19
N ILE A 363 44.74 4.47 -0.05
CA ILE A 363 45.97 4.80 -0.80
C ILE A 363 46.71 5.96 -0.12
N ALA A 364 46.01 7.02 0.28
CA ALA A 364 46.60 8.16 0.96
C ALA A 364 47.28 7.74 2.27
N HIS A 365 46.62 6.91 3.09
CA HIS A 365 47.21 6.40 4.32
C HIS A 365 48.45 5.54 4.05
N ALA A 366 48.39 4.67 3.05
CA ALA A 366 49.53 3.84 2.66
C ALA A 366 50.72 4.69 2.17
N LEU A 367 50.49 5.81 1.48
CA LEU A 367 51.54 6.73 1.05
C LEU A 367 52.13 7.53 2.22
N TYR A 368 51.30 8.00 3.15
CA TYR A 368 51.75 8.80 4.30
C TYR A 368 52.46 7.98 5.39
N HIS A 369 52.06 6.73 5.61
CA HIS A 369 52.63 5.87 6.65
C HIS A 369 53.49 4.71 6.12
N GLY A 370 53.51 4.48 4.81
CA GLY A 370 54.29 3.44 4.14
C GLY A 370 55.70 3.86 3.74
N SER A 371 56.24 4.95 4.30
CA SER A 371 57.69 5.21 4.22
C SER A 371 58.42 4.16 5.05
N PRO A 372 59.36 3.38 4.49
CA PRO A 372 60.06 2.35 5.25
C PRO A 372 60.92 2.99 6.34
N LEU A 373 60.91 2.38 7.53
CA LEU A 373 61.96 2.51 8.55
C LEU A 373 63.32 2.14 7.97
#